data_AF-A0A518FHI5-F1
#
_entry.id   AF-A0A518FHI5-F1
#
_cell.length_a   1.000
_cell.length_b   1.000
_cell.length_c   1.000
_cell.angle_alpha   90.00
_cell.angle_beta   90.00
_cell.angle_gamma   90.00
#
_symmetry.space_group_name_H-M   'P 1'
#
loop_
_entity.id
_entity.type
_entity.pdbx_description
1 polymer ?
#
loop_
_entity_poly.entity_id
_entity_poly.type
_entity_poly.pdbx_seq_one_letter_code
_entity_poly.pdbx_strand_id
1 'polypeptide(L)'
;MVSLYLDDEEQKRLENFMRHRRLNDAAIKLLVKAKEEFDLKNTEIHTAQSLKYSLITEDLIKAVNSGWLTLDEIVKLLDDSEFSGKQHVLLYKMPDKGAGKILDALRNPAGAIGVSSEITDFISLPTGSTIRIVRDTAEEVAVKIVTRRSYWTSRVIEQNPDRELFERLRHEERAAVIVKANRSNKMVQFRVPPREKGPQQTGKAVYQFLYKSLENHYTLDKNSWFRKLKLFPISDAIPSILANKTDFELWHDTPENKNTRTRMSKRGRPVVGNDLRSEKNWQFSKGYSRTNIRGFWKNGSGKSIYTHMNADRVRVSKTETRDFARLVINELCSDGELDHVVDRICDHL
;
A
#
# COMPACT_ATOMS: atom_id res chain seq x y z
N MET A 1 -42.43 -20.38 0.93
CA MET A 1 -41.82 -19.70 -0.24
C MET A 1 -42.03 -18.21 -0.07
N VAL A 2 -40.98 -17.46 0.25
CA VAL A 2 -41.06 -16.00 0.35
C VAL A 2 -40.39 -15.44 -0.90
N SER A 3 -41.18 -14.84 -1.78
CA SER A 3 -40.68 -14.14 -2.97
C SER A 3 -40.16 -12.77 -2.54
N LEU A 4 -38.90 -12.47 -2.84
CA LEU A 4 -38.34 -11.12 -2.78
C LEU A 4 -39.09 -10.24 -3.79
N TYR A 5 -39.79 -9.22 -3.31
CA TYR A 5 -40.32 -8.16 -4.16
C TYR A 5 -39.21 -7.12 -4.37
N LEU A 6 -38.71 -7.03 -5.59
CA LEU A 6 -37.85 -5.94 -6.07
C LEU A 6 -38.74 -4.90 -6.75
N ASP A 7 -38.41 -3.62 -6.66
CA ASP A 7 -39.13 -2.60 -7.43
C ASP A 7 -38.74 -2.63 -8.92
N ASP A 8 -39.57 -2.04 -9.79
CA ASP A 8 -39.41 -2.11 -11.24
C ASP A 8 -38.09 -1.51 -11.76
N GLU A 9 -37.44 -0.60 -11.00
CA GLU A 9 -36.16 0.01 -11.37
C GLU A 9 -34.98 -0.89 -10.98
N GLU A 10 -35.04 -1.49 -9.79
CA GLU A 10 -34.08 -2.48 -9.30
C GLU A 10 -34.17 -3.78 -10.11
N GLN A 11 -35.37 -4.20 -10.49
CA GLN A 11 -35.61 -5.37 -11.34
C GLN A 11 -35.04 -5.14 -12.75
N LYS A 12 -35.21 -3.94 -13.34
CA LYS A 12 -34.58 -3.57 -14.64
C LYS A 12 -33.06 -3.46 -14.58
N ARG A 13 -32.49 -2.93 -13.49
CA ARG A 13 -31.03 -2.84 -13.29
C ARG A 13 -30.42 -4.22 -13.10
N LEU A 14 -31.09 -5.09 -12.36
CA LEU A 14 -30.71 -6.48 -12.16
C LEU A 14 -30.85 -7.30 -13.45
N GLU A 15 -31.94 -7.15 -14.21
CA GLU A 15 -32.10 -7.80 -15.51
C GLU A 15 -31.04 -7.36 -16.53
N ASN A 16 -30.72 -6.07 -16.60
CA ASN A 16 -29.64 -5.58 -17.47
C ASN A 16 -28.26 -6.11 -17.03
N PHE A 17 -28.02 -6.20 -15.73
CA PHE A 17 -26.79 -6.76 -15.15
C PHE A 17 -26.68 -8.28 -15.41
N MET A 18 -27.76 -9.04 -15.26
CA MET A 18 -27.86 -10.48 -15.50
C MET A 18 -27.68 -10.83 -16.99
N ARG A 19 -28.32 -10.06 -17.87
CA ARG A 19 -28.26 -10.24 -19.34
C ARG A 19 -26.86 -9.99 -19.91
N HIS A 20 -26.05 -9.13 -19.25
CA HIS A 20 -24.67 -8.86 -19.65
C HIS A 20 -23.65 -9.89 -19.13
N ARG A 21 -23.99 -10.78 -18.17
CA ARG A 21 -23.00 -11.59 -17.42
C ARG A 21 -23.23 -13.12 -17.36
N ARG A 22 -24.42 -13.67 -17.72
CA ARG A 22 -24.72 -15.13 -17.95
C ARG A 22 -24.40 -16.12 -16.79
N LEU A 23 -25.19 -16.18 -15.72
CA LEU A 23 -24.91 -17.02 -14.51
C LEU A 23 -25.93 -18.17 -14.30
N ASN A 24 -25.56 -19.28 -13.61
CA ASN A 24 -26.34 -20.55 -13.51
C ASN A 24 -26.82 -20.97 -12.08
N ASP A 25 -27.71 -21.98 -12.02
CA ASP A 25 -28.44 -22.45 -10.82
C ASP A 25 -27.59 -23.04 -9.67
N ALA A 26 -26.36 -23.49 -9.93
CA ALA A 26 -25.48 -24.02 -8.90
C ALA A 26 -24.89 -22.89 -8.04
N ALA A 27 -24.59 -21.75 -8.68
CA ALA A 27 -24.13 -20.57 -7.99
C ALA A 27 -25.27 -19.95 -7.15
N ILE A 28 -26.53 -20.11 -7.54
CA ILE A 28 -27.69 -19.63 -6.76
C ILE A 28 -27.81 -20.33 -5.38
N LYS A 29 -27.53 -21.64 -5.28
CA LYS A 29 -27.67 -22.39 -4.01
C LYS A 29 -26.61 -22.04 -2.95
N LEU A 30 -25.41 -21.67 -3.39
CA LEU A 30 -24.29 -21.34 -2.50
C LEU A 30 -24.47 -19.99 -1.79
N LEU A 31 -25.21 -19.08 -2.41
CA LEU A 31 -25.46 -17.73 -1.88
C LEU A 31 -26.58 -17.67 -0.88
N VAL A 32 -27.57 -18.54 -1.06
CA VAL A 32 -28.62 -18.74 -0.07
C VAL A 32 -27.96 -19.22 1.23
N LYS A 33 -27.02 -20.16 1.16
CA LYS A 33 -26.29 -20.66 2.33
C LYS A 33 -25.36 -19.60 2.95
N ALA A 34 -24.60 -18.86 2.15
CA ALA A 34 -23.72 -17.80 2.66
C ALA A 34 -24.49 -16.63 3.31
N LYS A 35 -25.66 -16.30 2.77
CA LYS A 35 -26.58 -15.32 3.36
C LYS A 35 -27.20 -15.84 4.66
N GLU A 36 -27.65 -17.10 4.68
CA GLU A 36 -28.17 -17.74 5.90
C GLU A 36 -27.14 -17.80 7.03
N GLU A 37 -25.85 -18.02 6.70
CA GLU A 37 -24.76 -17.99 7.68
C GLU A 37 -24.32 -16.56 8.08
N PHE A 38 -24.44 -15.58 7.19
CA PHE A 38 -24.13 -14.17 7.46
C PHE A 38 -25.22 -13.48 8.29
N ASP A 39 -26.50 -13.78 8.05
CA ASP A 39 -27.63 -13.29 8.87
C ASP A 39 -27.56 -13.83 10.32
N LEU A 40 -26.80 -14.91 10.57
CA LEU A 40 -26.57 -15.46 11.90
C LEU A 40 -25.42 -14.81 12.68
N LYS A 41 -24.51 -14.06 12.04
CA LYS A 41 -23.34 -13.45 12.71
C LYS A 41 -23.00 -12.06 12.17
N ASN A 42 -23.58 -11.04 12.81
CA ASN A 42 -23.26 -9.62 12.68
C ASN A 42 -21.76 -9.33 12.95
N THR A 43 -20.87 -9.49 11.96
CA THR A 43 -19.46 -9.11 12.08
C THR A 43 -18.89 -8.65 10.75
N GLU A 44 -18.48 -7.38 10.68
CA GLU A 44 -17.77 -6.77 9.54
C GLU A 44 -16.36 -7.37 9.38
N ILE A 45 -15.93 -7.64 8.14
CA ILE A 45 -14.53 -7.97 7.81
C ILE A 45 -13.76 -6.65 7.61
N HIS A 46 -12.52 -6.60 8.11
CA HIS A 46 -11.62 -5.46 7.95
C HIS A 46 -10.41 -5.83 7.07
N THR A 47 -10.16 -5.07 6.00
CA THR A 47 -8.96 -5.23 5.16
C THR A 47 -8.21 -3.90 5.03
N ALA A 48 -6.88 -3.98 4.98
CA ALA A 48 -5.93 -2.87 5.10
C ALA A 48 -5.97 -1.80 3.97
N GLN A 49 -6.92 -1.89 3.04
CA GLN A 49 -7.09 -0.93 1.97
C GLN A 49 -8.45 -0.26 2.12
N SER A 50 -8.50 1.04 1.85
CA SER A 50 -9.72 1.86 1.81
C SER A 50 -10.68 1.46 0.66
N LEU A 51 -10.89 0.17 0.42
CA LEU A 51 -12.01 -0.40 -0.29
C LEU A 51 -13.08 -0.68 0.76
N LYS A 52 -14.25 -0.05 0.64
CA LYS A 52 -15.35 -0.37 1.54
C LYS A 52 -15.69 -1.85 1.36
N TYR A 53 -15.80 -2.57 2.48
CA TYR A 53 -16.15 -3.97 2.54
C TYR A 53 -17.36 -4.30 1.65
N SER A 54 -18.36 -3.42 1.58
CA SER A 54 -19.52 -3.57 0.70
C SER A 54 -19.20 -3.76 -0.79
N LEU A 55 -18.14 -3.13 -1.32
CA LEU A 55 -17.78 -3.21 -2.76
C LEU A 55 -16.98 -4.48 -3.10
N ILE A 56 -16.01 -4.85 -2.26
CA ILE A 56 -15.27 -6.12 -2.41
C ILE A 56 -16.22 -7.29 -2.20
N THR A 57 -17.08 -7.20 -1.19
CA THR A 57 -18.06 -8.23 -0.87
C THR A 57 -19.13 -8.28 -1.93
N GLU A 58 -19.66 -7.16 -2.46
CA GLU A 58 -20.56 -7.20 -3.62
C GLU A 58 -19.91 -7.77 -4.88
N ASP A 59 -18.64 -7.49 -5.18
CA ASP A 59 -17.97 -7.97 -6.39
C ASP A 59 -17.51 -9.44 -6.27
N LEU A 60 -17.08 -9.88 -5.08
CA LEU A 60 -16.78 -11.28 -4.77
C LEU A 60 -18.06 -12.10 -4.65
N ILE A 61 -19.12 -11.56 -4.03
CA ILE A 61 -20.46 -12.13 -4.07
C ILE A 61 -20.87 -12.20 -5.54
N LYS A 62 -20.85 -11.13 -6.34
CA LYS A 62 -21.14 -11.20 -7.79
C LYS A 62 -20.33 -12.27 -8.53
N ALA A 63 -19.03 -12.47 -8.26
CA ALA A 63 -18.18 -13.46 -8.95
C ALA A 63 -18.37 -14.91 -8.46
N VAL A 64 -18.69 -15.11 -7.18
CA VAL A 64 -19.02 -16.41 -6.58
C VAL A 64 -20.46 -16.80 -6.92
N ASN A 65 -21.38 -15.82 -6.89
CA ASN A 65 -22.74 -15.88 -7.43
C ASN A 65 -22.78 -16.24 -8.92
N SER A 66 -21.66 -16.05 -9.61
CA SER A 66 -21.50 -16.38 -11.01
C SER A 66 -21.10 -17.83 -11.26
N GLY A 67 -20.51 -18.50 -10.25
CA GLY A 67 -19.87 -19.81 -10.37
C GLY A 67 -18.44 -19.79 -10.94
N TRP A 68 -17.71 -18.66 -10.83
CA TRP A 68 -16.45 -18.47 -11.57
C TRP A 68 -15.20 -18.62 -10.69
N LEU A 69 -15.35 -18.63 -9.35
CA LEU A 69 -14.23 -18.68 -8.41
C LEU A 69 -14.56 -19.57 -7.19
N THR A 70 -13.63 -20.42 -6.82
CA THR A 70 -13.57 -21.26 -5.62
C THR A 70 -13.16 -20.42 -4.39
N LEU A 71 -13.42 -20.93 -3.17
CA LEU A 71 -13.01 -20.28 -1.93
C LEU A 71 -11.49 -20.01 -1.89
N ASP A 72 -10.71 -20.96 -2.41
CA ASP A 72 -9.25 -20.84 -2.54
C ASP A 72 -8.85 -19.69 -3.47
N GLU A 73 -9.61 -19.43 -4.53
CA GLU A 73 -9.37 -18.31 -5.43
C GLU A 73 -9.72 -16.96 -4.79
N ILE A 74 -10.73 -16.90 -3.92
CA ILE A 74 -11.06 -15.68 -3.15
C ILE A 74 -9.97 -15.37 -2.14
N VAL A 75 -9.56 -16.38 -1.38
CA VAL A 75 -8.45 -16.27 -0.43
C VAL A 75 -7.21 -15.77 -1.15
N LYS A 76 -6.89 -16.37 -2.31
CA LYS A 76 -5.76 -15.94 -3.13
C LYS A 76 -5.88 -14.48 -3.58
N LEU A 77 -7.06 -14.04 -4.03
CA LEU A 77 -7.28 -12.64 -4.41
C LEU A 77 -7.07 -11.67 -3.26
N LEU A 78 -7.62 -11.97 -2.06
CA LEU A 78 -7.42 -11.16 -0.87
C LEU A 78 -5.94 -11.12 -0.48
N ASP A 79 -5.29 -12.28 -0.56
CA ASP A 79 -3.90 -12.44 -0.23
C ASP A 79 -2.97 -11.66 -1.18
N ASP A 80 -3.26 -11.69 -2.49
CA ASP A 80 -2.58 -10.94 -3.55
C ASP A 80 -2.88 -9.43 -3.47
N SER A 81 -4.06 -9.05 -3.00
CA SER A 81 -4.42 -7.64 -2.76
C SER A 81 -3.59 -7.00 -1.64
N GLU A 82 -3.17 -7.78 -0.63
CA GLU A 82 -2.26 -7.27 0.41
C GLU A 82 -0.84 -7.01 -0.14
N PHE A 83 -0.45 -7.63 -1.27
CA PHE A 83 0.76 -7.28 -2.03
C PHE A 83 0.56 -6.11 -2.99
N SER A 84 -0.68 -5.93 -3.46
CA SER A 84 -1.05 -5.04 -4.55
C SER A 84 -2.01 -3.96 -4.05
N GLY A 85 -1.52 -2.74 -3.84
CA GLY A 85 -2.40 -1.60 -3.63
C GLY A 85 -1.73 -0.40 -3.00
N LYS A 86 -2.48 0.34 -2.18
CA LYS A 86 -2.00 1.55 -1.53
C LYS A 86 -0.93 1.19 -0.50
N GLN A 87 0.21 1.86 -0.55
CA GLN A 87 1.35 1.48 0.27
C GLN A 87 2.36 2.61 0.44
N HIS A 88 3.03 2.57 1.59
CA HIS A 88 4.31 3.21 1.80
C HIS A 88 5.41 2.20 1.51
N VAL A 89 6.29 2.51 0.57
CA VAL A 89 7.41 1.65 0.18
C VAL A 89 8.69 2.30 0.67
N LEU A 90 9.33 1.71 1.67
CA LEU A 90 10.64 2.14 2.15
C LEU A 90 11.71 1.40 1.36
N LEU A 91 12.54 2.15 0.64
CA LEU A 91 13.60 1.62 -0.21
C LEU A 91 14.95 1.78 0.48
N TYR A 92 15.71 0.69 0.44
CA TYR A 92 17.08 0.65 0.91
C TYR A 92 18.00 0.00 -0.12
N LYS A 93 19.23 0.52 -0.19
CA LYS A 93 20.31 -0.12 -0.94
C LYS A 93 20.92 -1.26 -0.12
N MET A 94 21.05 -2.43 -0.73
CA MET A 94 21.82 -3.54 -0.18
C MET A 94 23.31 -3.18 -0.20
N PRO A 95 24.10 -3.61 0.79
CA PRO A 95 25.54 -3.51 0.74
C PRO A 95 26.11 -4.41 -0.37
N ASP A 96 27.09 -3.90 -1.12
CA ASP A 96 27.74 -4.67 -2.20
C ASP A 96 28.38 -5.97 -1.69
N LYS A 97 28.95 -5.92 -0.48
CA LYS A 97 29.44 -7.10 0.24
C LYS A 97 28.36 -7.59 1.20
N GLY A 98 27.94 -8.84 1.04
CA GLY A 98 27.00 -9.49 1.94
C GLY A 98 25.51 -9.39 1.57
N ALA A 99 25.18 -9.02 0.32
CA ALA A 99 23.80 -9.07 -0.18
C ALA A 99 23.16 -10.46 0.00
N GLY A 100 23.90 -11.54 -0.27
CA GLY A 100 23.44 -12.92 -0.03
C GLY A 100 23.01 -13.17 1.42
N LYS A 101 23.73 -12.60 2.40
CA LYS A 101 23.38 -12.73 3.83
C LYS A 101 22.04 -12.09 4.18
N ILE A 102 21.58 -11.09 3.41
CA ILE A 102 20.26 -10.50 3.61
C ILE A 102 19.17 -11.46 3.12
N LEU A 103 19.36 -12.06 1.94
CA LEU A 103 18.44 -13.07 1.43
C LEU A 103 18.38 -14.26 2.38
N ASP A 104 19.53 -14.76 2.84
CA ASP A 104 19.60 -15.86 3.80
C ASP A 104 18.92 -15.51 5.12
N ALA A 105 19.06 -14.28 5.61
CA ALA A 105 18.35 -13.84 6.81
C ALA A 105 16.82 -13.88 6.60
N LEU A 106 16.32 -13.42 5.46
CA LEU A 106 14.89 -13.44 5.15
C LEU A 106 14.32 -14.85 4.95
N ARG A 107 15.14 -15.82 4.52
CA ARG A 107 14.76 -17.23 4.45
C ARG A 107 14.64 -17.90 5.82
N ASN A 108 15.22 -17.31 6.85
CA ASN A 108 15.27 -17.88 8.20
C ASN A 108 14.56 -16.98 9.22
N PRO A 109 13.26 -16.72 9.08
CA PRO A 109 12.52 -15.98 10.08
C PRO A 109 12.33 -16.82 11.35
N ALA A 110 12.31 -16.14 12.50
CA ALA A 110 11.92 -16.72 13.79
C ALA A 110 10.42 -16.50 14.08
N GLY A 111 9.91 -17.18 15.10
CA GLY A 111 8.53 -17.03 15.57
C GLY A 111 7.52 -17.88 14.81
N ALA A 112 6.24 -17.49 14.89
CA ALA A 112 5.14 -18.24 14.28
C ALA A 112 5.17 -18.14 12.74
N ILE A 113 5.38 -19.28 12.09
CA ILE A 113 5.31 -19.41 10.63
C ILE A 113 3.84 -19.52 10.23
N GLY A 114 3.36 -18.58 9.41
CA GLY A 114 2.01 -18.60 8.86
C GLY A 114 1.90 -19.68 7.78
N VAL A 115 0.83 -20.47 7.84
CA VAL A 115 0.45 -21.44 6.80
C VAL A 115 -0.44 -20.74 5.75
N SER A 116 -0.94 -21.47 4.74
CA SER A 116 -1.90 -20.96 3.76
C SER A 116 -3.00 -20.16 4.44
N SER A 117 -3.33 -18.98 3.88
CA SER A 117 -4.35 -18.13 4.48
C SER A 117 -5.73 -18.76 4.35
N GLU A 118 -6.55 -18.68 5.38
CA GLU A 118 -7.97 -19.02 5.29
C GLU A 118 -8.80 -17.73 5.25
N ILE A 119 -10.05 -17.81 4.79
CA ILE A 119 -10.92 -16.62 4.73
C ILE A 119 -11.10 -15.99 6.13
N THR A 120 -11.18 -16.83 7.16
CA THR A 120 -11.28 -16.50 8.60
C THR A 120 -10.13 -15.62 9.08
N ASP A 121 -8.93 -15.78 8.51
CA ASP A 121 -7.77 -14.94 8.83
C ASP A 121 -7.96 -13.48 8.40
N PHE A 122 -8.77 -13.23 7.36
CA PHE A 122 -9.06 -11.89 6.87
C PHE A 122 -10.26 -11.26 7.60
N ILE A 123 -11.18 -12.09 8.14
CA ILE A 123 -12.33 -11.64 8.92
C ILE A 123 -11.91 -11.16 10.32
N SER A 124 -10.95 -11.86 10.91
CA SER A 124 -10.54 -11.64 12.29
C SER A 124 -9.29 -10.78 12.42
N LEU A 125 -9.19 -10.02 13.52
CA LEU A 125 -7.97 -9.32 13.85
C LEU A 125 -6.90 -10.32 14.32
N PRO A 126 -5.70 -10.33 13.73
CA PRO A 126 -4.62 -11.23 14.15
C PRO A 126 -4.35 -11.11 15.65
N THR A 127 -4.28 -12.22 16.37
CA THR A 127 -3.94 -12.26 17.81
C THR A 127 -2.43 -12.17 18.05
N GLY A 128 -1.63 -12.54 17.05
CA GLY A 128 -0.18 -12.42 17.04
C GLY A 128 0.36 -11.97 15.68
N SER A 129 1.68 -11.98 15.55
CA SER A 129 2.39 -11.72 14.29
C SER A 129 2.75 -13.06 13.65
N THR A 130 2.41 -13.25 12.38
CA THR A 130 2.80 -14.42 11.60
C THR A 130 3.63 -13.99 10.40
N ILE A 131 4.53 -14.87 9.96
CA ILE A 131 5.39 -14.62 8.80
C ILE A 131 5.39 -15.80 7.85
N ARG A 132 5.41 -15.52 6.55
CA ARG A 132 5.56 -16.55 5.52
C ARG A 132 6.44 -16.06 4.38
N ILE A 133 7.17 -16.97 3.76
CA ILE A 133 7.93 -16.73 2.55
C ILE A 133 6.99 -16.92 1.36
N VAL A 134 6.83 -15.88 0.54
CA VAL A 134 5.91 -15.90 -0.61
C VAL A 134 6.64 -16.03 -1.95
N ARG A 135 7.94 -15.75 -1.96
CA ARG A 135 8.82 -15.93 -3.12
C ARG A 135 10.20 -16.24 -2.61
N ASP A 136 10.78 -17.33 -3.10
CA ASP A 136 12.14 -17.74 -2.78
C ASP A 136 12.84 -18.22 -4.04
N THR A 137 13.77 -17.40 -4.50
CA THR A 137 14.64 -17.69 -5.65
C THR A 137 16.07 -17.30 -5.27
N ALA A 138 17.05 -17.68 -6.08
CA ALA A 138 18.44 -17.30 -5.85
C ALA A 138 18.66 -15.77 -5.85
N GLU A 139 17.90 -15.04 -6.67
CA GLU A 139 18.04 -13.59 -6.85
C GLU A 139 17.06 -12.76 -6.02
N GLU A 140 15.95 -13.35 -5.59
CA GLU A 140 14.90 -12.63 -4.88
C GLU A 140 14.27 -13.46 -3.78
N VAL A 141 14.11 -12.85 -2.61
CA VAL A 141 13.33 -13.38 -1.49
C VAL A 141 12.29 -12.35 -1.08
N ALA A 142 11.03 -12.76 -1.02
CA ALA A 142 9.94 -11.93 -0.51
C ALA A 142 9.21 -12.64 0.65
N VAL A 143 9.01 -11.92 1.74
CA VAL A 143 8.27 -12.40 2.92
C VAL A 143 7.11 -11.47 3.23
N LYS A 144 6.04 -12.06 3.73
CA LYS A 144 4.84 -11.35 4.20
C LYS A 144 4.69 -11.55 5.70
N ILE A 145 4.62 -10.45 6.44
CA ILE A 145 4.36 -10.41 7.86
C ILE A 145 2.93 -9.89 8.07
N VAL A 146 2.06 -10.72 8.63
CA VAL A 146 0.69 -10.35 8.96
C VAL A 146 0.63 -10.08 10.45
N THR A 147 0.10 -8.92 10.82
CA THR A 147 0.02 -8.51 12.22
C THR A 147 -1.16 -7.57 12.47
N ARG A 148 -1.38 -7.23 13.73
CA ARG A 148 -2.36 -6.22 14.15
C ARG A 148 -1.69 -4.85 14.26
N ARG A 149 -2.32 -3.83 13.70
CA ARG A 149 -1.94 -2.43 13.93
C ARG A 149 -2.99 -1.75 14.80
N SER A 150 -2.58 -1.23 15.94
CA SER A 150 -3.42 -0.38 16.80
C SER A 150 -2.96 1.08 16.72
N TYR A 151 -3.90 2.01 16.54
CA TYR A 151 -3.61 3.45 16.49
C TYR A 151 -4.80 4.29 16.98
N TRP A 152 -4.53 5.57 17.20
CA TRP A 152 -5.54 6.53 17.64
C TRP A 152 -5.79 7.57 16.56
N THR A 153 -7.04 8.00 16.41
CA THR A 153 -7.41 9.19 15.66
C THR A 153 -8.16 10.15 16.58
N SER A 154 -7.95 11.45 16.39
CA SER A 154 -8.77 12.47 17.03
C SER A 154 -9.77 13.01 16.02
N ARG A 155 -11.03 13.14 16.43
CA ARG A 155 -12.08 13.79 15.66
C ARG A 155 -12.56 14.99 16.45
N VAL A 156 -12.68 16.14 15.79
CA VAL A 156 -13.34 17.31 16.38
C VAL A 156 -14.83 17.00 16.45
N ILE A 157 -15.39 17.04 17.66
CA ILE A 157 -16.82 16.81 17.89
C ILE A 157 -17.57 18.12 18.12
N GLU A 158 -16.88 19.15 18.60
CA GLU A 158 -17.43 20.49 18.76
C GLU A 158 -16.30 21.51 18.57
N GLN A 159 -16.58 22.56 17.81
CA GLN A 159 -15.66 23.66 17.53
C GLN A 159 -16.37 24.98 17.79
N ASN A 160 -15.99 25.64 18.87
CA ASN A 160 -16.41 26.99 19.21
C ASN A 160 -15.18 27.93 19.15
N PRO A 161 -15.38 29.25 19.03
CA PRO A 161 -14.28 30.21 18.92
C PRO A 161 -13.22 30.10 20.02
N ASP A 162 -13.63 29.74 21.24
CA ASP A 162 -12.75 29.67 22.42
C ASP A 162 -12.36 28.23 22.82
N ARG A 163 -12.92 27.20 22.16
CA ARG A 163 -12.73 25.80 22.56
C ARG A 163 -12.94 24.83 21.40
N GLU A 164 -12.02 23.87 21.30
CA GLU A 164 -12.21 22.66 20.51
C GLU A 164 -12.31 21.44 21.43
N LEU A 165 -13.36 20.65 21.23
CA LEU A 165 -13.54 19.35 21.87
C LEU A 165 -13.17 18.25 20.89
N PHE A 166 -12.31 17.34 21.36
CA PHE A 166 -11.82 16.22 20.57
C PHE A 166 -12.28 14.90 21.20
N GLU A 167 -12.84 14.05 20.37
CA GLU A 167 -13.01 12.63 20.68
C GLU A 167 -11.79 11.86 20.20
N ARG A 168 -11.24 11.00 21.06
CA ARG A 168 -10.09 10.16 20.74
C ARG A 168 -10.54 8.72 20.56
N LEU A 169 -10.52 8.24 19.32
CA LEU A 169 -10.96 6.91 18.92
C LEU A 169 -9.79 5.96 18.74
N ARG A 170 -9.86 4.77 19.32
CA ARG A 170 -8.90 3.68 19.11
C ARG A 170 -9.37 2.84 17.92
N HIS A 171 -8.46 2.56 17.00
CA HIS A 171 -8.68 1.65 15.88
C HIS A 171 -7.69 0.49 15.97
N GLU A 172 -8.15 -0.69 15.58
CA GLU A 172 -7.33 -1.87 15.37
C GLU A 172 -7.65 -2.41 13.99
N GLU A 173 -6.61 -2.69 13.20
CA GLU A 173 -6.75 -3.20 11.84
C GLU A 173 -5.75 -4.35 11.62
N ARG A 174 -6.11 -5.26 10.71
CA ARG A 174 -5.18 -6.22 10.13
C ARG A 174 -4.23 -5.46 9.20
N ALA A 175 -2.94 -5.76 9.27
CA ALA A 175 -1.95 -5.15 8.40
C ALA A 175 -0.93 -6.19 7.92
N ALA A 176 -0.66 -6.18 6.61
CA ALA A 176 0.36 -7.03 5.99
C ALA A 176 1.57 -6.18 5.58
N VAL A 177 2.73 -6.45 6.18
CA VAL A 177 4.01 -5.84 5.79
C VAL A 177 4.75 -6.79 4.87
N ILE A 178 5.13 -6.31 3.68
CA ILE A 178 5.93 -7.09 2.73
C ILE A 178 7.38 -6.65 2.81
N VAL A 179 8.30 -7.61 2.87
CA VAL A 179 9.74 -7.36 2.72
C VAL A 179 10.20 -8.08 1.47
N LYS A 180 10.71 -7.35 0.49
CA LYS A 180 11.20 -7.89 -0.78
C LYS A 180 12.66 -7.51 -0.95
N ALA A 181 13.54 -8.50 -1.02
CA ALA A 181 14.96 -8.34 -1.24
C ALA A 181 15.29 -8.85 -2.64
N ASN A 182 15.79 -7.97 -3.50
CA ASN A 182 16.21 -8.31 -4.85
C ASN A 182 17.71 -8.03 -5.00
N ARG A 183 18.48 -9.09 -5.26
CA ARG A 183 19.93 -9.06 -5.37
C ARG A 183 20.39 -8.41 -6.68
N SER A 184 19.70 -8.68 -7.79
CA SER A 184 20.00 -8.11 -9.11
C SER A 184 19.91 -6.58 -9.07
N ASN A 185 18.86 -6.03 -8.46
CA ASN A 185 18.68 -4.58 -8.27
C ASN A 185 19.38 -4.04 -7.02
N LYS A 186 20.10 -4.88 -6.26
CA LYS A 186 20.81 -4.56 -5.01
C LYS A 186 19.95 -3.74 -4.04
N MET A 187 18.71 -4.16 -3.83
CA MET A 187 17.72 -3.35 -3.12
C MET A 187 16.83 -4.18 -2.21
N VAL A 188 16.47 -3.60 -1.06
CA VAL A 188 15.39 -4.09 -0.21
C VAL A 188 14.24 -3.09 -0.21
N GLN A 189 13.05 -3.58 -0.52
CA GLN A 189 11.80 -2.85 -0.43
C GLN A 189 11.04 -3.34 0.82
N PHE A 190 10.57 -2.40 1.64
CA PHE A 190 9.62 -2.69 2.71
C PHE A 190 8.31 -1.99 2.40
N ARG A 191 7.25 -2.77 2.20
CA ARG A 191 5.92 -2.26 1.86
C ARG A 191 5.04 -2.30 3.08
N VAL A 192 4.52 -1.15 3.45
CA VAL A 192 3.69 -0.95 4.63
C VAL A 192 2.37 -0.34 4.18
N PRO A 193 1.22 -0.99 4.45
CA PRO A 193 -0.07 -0.44 4.06
C PRO A 193 -0.34 0.85 4.83
N PRO A 194 -1.03 1.84 4.26
CA PRO A 194 -1.49 3.01 5.00
C PRO A 194 -2.47 2.59 6.10
N ARG A 195 -2.79 3.50 7.01
CA ARG A 195 -3.93 3.32 7.93
C ARG A 195 -5.24 3.38 7.16
N GLU A 196 -6.23 2.59 7.56
CA GLU A 196 -7.58 2.68 7.01
C GLU A 196 -8.25 4.01 7.37
N LYS A 197 -7.98 4.52 8.58
CA LYS A 197 -8.60 5.72 9.14
C LYS A 197 -7.58 6.78 9.56
N GLY A 198 -8.05 8.03 9.54
CA GLY A 198 -7.28 9.18 9.98
C GLY A 198 -6.33 9.74 8.92
N PRO A 199 -5.46 10.68 9.33
CA PRO A 199 -4.58 11.38 8.39
C PRO A 199 -3.47 10.48 7.85
N GLN A 200 -2.90 10.88 6.72
CA GLN A 200 -1.77 10.21 6.09
C GLN A 200 -0.57 10.09 7.06
N GLN A 201 0.08 8.92 7.06
CA GLN A 201 1.13 8.61 8.02
C GLN A 201 2.45 9.32 7.70
N THR A 202 3.11 9.83 8.75
CA THR A 202 4.47 10.37 8.69
C THR A 202 5.48 9.24 8.48
N GLY A 203 6.65 9.55 7.90
CA GLY A 203 7.73 8.57 7.73
C GLY A 203 8.14 7.89 9.04
N LYS A 204 8.14 8.65 10.15
CA LYS A 204 8.40 8.11 11.50
C LYS A 204 7.38 7.04 11.92
N ALA A 205 6.08 7.31 11.73
CA ALA A 205 5.03 6.36 12.13
C ALA A 205 5.08 5.08 11.29
N VAL A 206 5.35 5.21 9.99
CA VAL A 206 5.52 4.05 9.10
C VAL A 206 6.75 3.23 9.49
N TYR A 207 7.90 3.88 9.69
CA TYR A 207 9.14 3.22 10.11
C TYR A 207 8.99 2.50 11.46
N GLN A 208 8.34 3.13 12.45
CA GLN A 208 8.11 2.52 13.76
C GLN A 208 7.21 1.28 13.66
N PHE A 209 6.17 1.33 12.83
CA PHE A 209 5.32 0.16 12.61
C PHE A 209 6.10 -0.96 11.93
N LEU A 210 6.85 -0.65 10.86
CA LEU A 210 7.73 -1.60 10.18
C LEU A 210 8.71 -2.27 11.16
N TYR A 211 9.40 -1.47 11.97
CA TYR A 211 10.38 -1.97 12.92
C TYR A 211 9.75 -2.98 13.91
N LYS A 212 8.57 -2.65 14.44
CA LYS A 212 7.81 -3.54 15.32
C LYS A 212 7.34 -4.82 14.64
N SER A 213 6.95 -4.75 13.37
CA SER A 213 6.57 -5.95 12.60
C SER A 213 7.78 -6.87 12.38
N LEU A 214 8.95 -6.29 12.08
CA LEU A 214 10.18 -7.05 11.85
C LEU A 214 10.74 -7.65 13.14
N GLU A 215 10.73 -6.93 14.27
CA GLU A 215 11.34 -7.41 15.53
C GLU A 215 10.63 -8.64 16.11
N ASN A 216 9.37 -8.88 15.73
CA ASN A 216 8.64 -10.10 16.08
C ASN A 216 9.22 -11.37 15.44
N HIS A 217 9.94 -11.23 14.33
CA HIS A 217 10.41 -12.35 13.51
C HIS A 217 11.92 -12.35 13.25
N TYR A 218 12.61 -11.24 13.54
CA TYR A 218 14.03 -11.08 13.29
C TYR A 218 14.73 -10.36 14.44
N THR A 219 15.96 -10.77 14.75
CA THR A 219 16.81 -10.04 15.69
C THR A 219 17.33 -8.76 15.01
N LEU A 220 16.90 -7.60 15.52
CA LEU A 220 17.22 -6.27 14.96
C LEU A 220 18.28 -5.48 15.77
N ASP A 221 19.27 -6.18 16.34
CA ASP A 221 20.38 -5.55 17.07
C ASP A 221 21.26 -4.67 16.16
N LYS A 222 22.29 -4.02 16.75
CA LYS A 222 23.21 -3.11 16.03
C LYS A 222 23.93 -3.78 14.85
N ASN A 223 24.12 -5.09 14.88
CA ASN A 223 24.82 -5.87 13.86
C ASN A 223 23.88 -6.58 12.88
N SER A 224 22.56 -6.45 13.09
CA SER A 224 21.53 -7.04 12.24
C SER A 224 21.63 -6.58 10.78
N TRP A 225 21.15 -7.44 9.88
CA TRP A 225 21.08 -7.15 8.45
C TRP A 225 20.29 -5.87 8.16
N PHE A 226 19.20 -5.63 8.91
CA PHE A 226 18.33 -4.47 8.75
C PHE A 226 19.06 -3.15 9.05
N ARG A 227 19.91 -3.11 10.08
CA ARG A 227 20.70 -1.92 10.44
C ARG A 227 21.81 -1.64 9.42
N LYS A 228 22.32 -2.66 8.74
CA LYS A 228 23.38 -2.54 7.70
C LYS A 228 22.87 -1.99 6.36
N LEU A 229 21.57 -1.99 6.14
CA LEU A 229 20.98 -1.39 4.94
C LEU A 229 21.35 0.09 4.85
N LYS A 230 21.56 0.60 3.64
CA LYS A 230 21.89 2.00 3.38
C LYS A 230 20.72 2.73 2.74
N LEU A 231 20.68 4.05 2.88
CA LEU A 231 19.75 4.90 2.15
C LEU A 231 19.82 4.55 0.65
N PHE A 232 18.66 4.25 0.05
CA PHE A 232 18.56 4.19 -1.40
C PHE A 232 18.71 5.62 -1.97
N PRO A 233 19.59 5.84 -2.97
CA PRO A 233 20.01 7.17 -3.41
C PRO A 233 18.95 7.91 -4.26
N ILE A 234 17.68 7.92 -3.84
CA ILE A 234 16.59 8.53 -4.61
C ILE A 234 16.84 10.00 -4.96
N SER A 235 17.53 10.73 -4.08
CA SER A 235 17.89 12.13 -4.30
C SER A 235 18.82 12.32 -5.49
N ASP A 236 19.68 11.34 -5.79
CA ASP A 236 20.64 11.38 -6.89
C ASP A 236 19.93 11.19 -8.23
N ALA A 237 18.80 10.45 -8.25
CA ALA A 237 17.98 10.26 -9.45
C ALA A 237 17.12 11.50 -9.81
N ILE A 238 16.73 12.31 -8.82
CA ILE A 238 15.78 13.42 -9.02
C ILE A 238 16.19 14.39 -10.15
N PRO A 239 17.45 14.84 -10.26
CA PRO A 239 17.86 15.72 -11.37
C PRO A 239 17.56 15.11 -12.75
N SER A 240 17.91 13.84 -12.95
CA SER A 240 17.69 13.11 -14.20
C SER A 240 16.20 12.91 -14.49
N ILE A 241 15.41 12.56 -13.47
CA ILE A 241 13.94 12.43 -13.56
C ILE A 241 13.30 13.75 -14.00
N LEU A 242 13.71 14.86 -13.38
CA LEU A 242 13.16 16.19 -13.66
C LEU A 242 13.55 16.70 -15.04
N ALA A 243 14.72 16.33 -15.56
CA ALA A 243 15.12 16.63 -16.93
C ALA A 243 14.30 15.83 -17.97
N ASN A 244 13.85 14.62 -17.61
CA ASN A 244 13.08 13.75 -18.48
C ASN A 244 11.57 14.06 -18.46
N LYS A 245 11.08 14.77 -19.48
CA LYS A 245 9.64 15.07 -19.66
C LYS A 245 8.84 13.95 -20.35
N THR A 246 9.53 12.98 -20.95
CA THR A 246 8.82 11.92 -21.70
C THR A 246 8.29 10.85 -20.77
N ASP A 247 8.96 10.61 -19.64
CA ASP A 247 8.73 9.44 -18.79
C ASP A 247 7.98 9.73 -17.48
N PHE A 248 8.32 10.84 -16.85
CA PHE A 248 7.69 11.30 -15.62
C PHE A 248 6.91 12.58 -15.91
N GLU A 249 5.77 12.78 -15.28
CA GLU A 249 5.03 14.04 -15.28
C GLU A 249 5.09 14.65 -13.88
N LEU A 250 5.76 15.78 -13.73
CA LEU A 250 5.97 16.41 -12.43
C LEU A 250 4.69 17.11 -11.98
N TRP A 251 4.14 16.72 -10.84
CA TRP A 251 2.98 17.41 -10.26
C TRP A 251 3.40 18.39 -9.16
N HIS A 252 4.38 18.01 -8.33
CA HIS A 252 4.83 18.81 -7.20
C HIS A 252 6.33 18.66 -6.99
N ASP A 253 7.01 19.78 -6.70
CA ASP A 253 8.46 19.87 -6.48
C ASP A 253 8.74 20.68 -5.19
N THR A 254 9.75 20.28 -4.41
CA THR A 254 10.16 21.02 -3.20
C THR A 254 11.61 21.52 -3.31
N PRO A 255 11.91 22.78 -2.91
CA PRO A 255 10.98 23.81 -2.47
C PRO A 255 10.14 24.38 -3.62
N GLU A 256 8.83 24.47 -3.43
CA GLU A 256 7.91 25.02 -4.42
C GLU A 256 7.94 26.56 -4.38
N ASN A 257 7.84 27.21 -5.54
CA ASN A 257 7.58 28.66 -5.59
C ASN A 257 6.23 28.95 -4.89
N LYS A 258 6.18 29.95 -3.99
CA LYS A 258 4.96 30.31 -3.23
C LYS A 258 3.73 30.52 -4.12
N ASN A 259 3.91 31.12 -5.30
CA ASN A 259 2.82 31.37 -6.25
C ASN A 259 2.32 30.07 -6.89
N THR A 260 3.25 29.16 -7.20
CA THR A 260 2.93 27.83 -7.71
C THR A 260 2.16 27.03 -6.66
N ARG A 261 2.64 27.02 -5.41
CA ARG A 261 2.00 26.31 -4.28
C ARG A 261 0.55 26.72 -4.08
N THR A 262 0.28 28.03 -4.02
CA THR A 262 -1.07 28.58 -3.83
C THR A 262 -2.00 28.23 -5.00
N ARG A 263 -1.47 28.10 -6.22
CA ARG A 263 -2.28 27.70 -7.38
C ARG A 263 -2.51 26.19 -7.43
N MET A 264 -1.50 25.39 -7.08
CA MET A 264 -1.62 23.94 -6.99
C MET A 264 -2.60 23.52 -5.89
N SER A 265 -2.61 24.21 -4.75
CA SER A 265 -3.60 23.95 -3.69
C SER A 265 -5.05 24.23 -4.12
N LYS A 266 -5.26 25.12 -5.10
CA LYS A 266 -6.60 25.40 -5.67
C LYS A 266 -7.02 24.42 -6.77
N ARG A 267 -6.09 23.67 -7.37
CA ARG A 267 -6.38 22.73 -8.48
C ARG A 267 -7.02 21.41 -8.05
N GLY A 268 -7.08 21.11 -6.75
CA GLY A 268 -7.71 19.88 -6.26
C GLY A 268 -6.80 18.64 -6.41
N ARG A 269 -7.39 17.49 -6.77
CA ARG A 269 -6.66 16.21 -6.84
C ARG A 269 -5.65 16.18 -8.02
N PRO A 270 -4.56 15.40 -7.90
CA PRO A 270 -3.66 15.09 -9.01
C PRO A 270 -4.39 14.53 -10.24
N VAL A 271 -4.12 15.06 -11.44
CA VAL A 271 -4.70 14.63 -12.72
C VAL A 271 -3.62 14.65 -13.82
N VAL A 272 -3.41 13.53 -14.51
CA VAL A 272 -2.47 13.42 -15.63
C VAL A 272 -2.71 14.51 -16.69
N GLY A 273 -1.65 15.01 -17.31
CA GLY A 273 -1.66 16.05 -18.34
C GLY A 273 -1.33 17.46 -17.84
N ASN A 274 -0.99 17.63 -16.56
CA ASN A 274 -0.66 18.92 -15.94
C ASN A 274 0.76 18.93 -15.38
N ASP A 275 1.74 18.79 -16.26
CA ASP A 275 3.15 18.87 -15.88
C ASP A 275 3.51 20.27 -15.36
N LEU A 276 3.95 20.34 -14.11
CA LEU A 276 4.42 21.55 -13.45
C LEU A 276 5.55 22.22 -14.22
N ARG A 277 6.37 21.45 -14.96
CA ARG A 277 7.48 21.97 -15.77
C ARG A 277 7.03 22.67 -17.05
N SER A 278 5.74 22.66 -17.35
CA SER A 278 5.12 23.45 -18.44
C SER A 278 4.68 24.83 -17.95
N GLU A 279 4.74 25.10 -16.64
CA GLU A 279 4.36 26.38 -16.06
C GLU A 279 5.48 27.42 -16.21
N LYS A 280 5.15 28.61 -16.72
CA LYS A 280 6.12 29.68 -17.05
C LYS A 280 7.08 30.04 -15.92
N ASN A 281 6.65 29.91 -14.66
CA ASN A 281 7.40 30.32 -13.47
C ASN A 281 8.15 29.17 -12.77
N TRP A 282 8.05 27.93 -13.29
CA TRP A 282 8.81 26.81 -12.75
C TRP A 282 10.24 26.84 -13.31
N GLN A 283 11.24 26.71 -12.44
CA GLN A 283 12.66 26.75 -12.83
C GLN A 283 13.42 25.60 -12.18
N PHE A 284 14.14 24.83 -13.01
CA PHE A 284 14.95 23.69 -12.56
C PHE A 284 16.23 24.11 -11.82
N SER A 285 16.84 25.24 -12.24
CA SER A 285 18.24 25.62 -12.01
C SER A 285 18.61 26.16 -10.62
N LYS A 286 17.65 26.39 -9.72
CA LYS A 286 17.95 26.76 -8.32
C LYS A 286 18.11 25.50 -7.48
N GLY A 287 19.32 24.94 -7.51
CA GLY A 287 19.73 23.69 -6.85
C GLY A 287 19.63 23.73 -5.33
N TYR A 288 18.43 23.50 -4.80
CA TYR A 288 18.24 23.04 -3.43
C TYR A 288 18.19 21.51 -3.45
N SER A 289 18.62 20.86 -2.36
CA SER A 289 18.50 19.42 -2.17
C SER A 289 17.01 19.04 -2.14
N ARG A 290 16.46 18.71 -3.31
CA ARG A 290 15.08 18.28 -3.46
C ARG A 290 14.93 16.96 -2.72
N THR A 291 14.23 16.97 -1.60
CA THR A 291 13.98 15.77 -0.79
C THR A 291 12.59 15.20 -1.04
N ASN A 292 11.75 15.91 -1.79
CA ASN A 292 10.38 15.48 -2.09
C ASN A 292 9.93 15.95 -3.46
N ILE A 293 9.55 14.99 -4.32
CA ILE A 293 8.85 15.26 -5.58
C ILE A 293 7.63 14.34 -5.67
N ARG A 294 6.60 14.79 -6.37
CA ARG A 294 5.39 14.01 -6.62
C ARG A 294 5.01 14.14 -8.08
N GLY A 295 4.47 13.07 -8.65
CA GLY A 295 4.12 13.06 -10.05
C GLY A 295 3.73 11.69 -10.54
N PHE A 296 3.56 11.59 -11.85
CA PHE A 296 3.06 10.40 -12.50
C PHE A 296 4.16 9.76 -13.34
N TRP A 297 4.44 8.49 -13.09
CA TRP A 297 5.25 7.68 -14.01
C TRP A 297 4.37 7.18 -15.13
N LYS A 298 4.80 7.36 -16.38
CA LYS A 298 4.12 6.72 -17.50
C LYS A 298 4.40 5.23 -17.46
N ASN A 299 3.37 4.44 -17.70
CA ASN A 299 3.47 3.01 -17.93
C ASN A 299 3.12 2.76 -19.41
N GLY A 300 3.83 1.84 -20.06
CA GLY A 300 3.55 1.43 -21.45
C GLY A 300 2.12 0.90 -21.65
N SER A 301 1.42 0.54 -20.57
CA SER A 301 0.00 0.15 -20.54
C SER A 301 -0.99 1.32 -20.63
N GLY A 302 -0.53 2.57 -20.69
CA GLY A 302 -1.38 3.77 -20.79
C GLY A 302 -1.98 4.26 -19.47
N LYS A 303 -1.78 3.54 -18.36
CA LYS A 303 -2.16 4.01 -17.00
C LYS A 303 -0.95 4.55 -16.26
N SER A 304 -0.93 5.86 -16.00
CA SER A 304 0.16 6.46 -15.23
C SER A 304 0.04 6.16 -13.74
N ILE A 305 1.18 5.97 -13.07
CA ILE A 305 1.24 5.62 -11.64
C ILE A 305 1.63 6.88 -10.85
N TYR A 306 0.72 7.35 -10.00
CA TYR A 306 0.99 8.51 -9.15
C TYR A 306 1.82 8.14 -7.92
N THR A 307 2.93 8.84 -7.72
CA THR A 307 3.89 8.54 -6.65
C THR A 307 4.32 9.80 -5.91
N HIS A 308 4.51 9.67 -4.59
CA HIS A 308 5.25 10.66 -3.81
C HIS A 308 6.61 10.08 -3.45
N MET A 309 7.68 10.69 -3.96
CA MET A 309 9.05 10.32 -3.64
C MET A 309 9.56 11.19 -2.50
N ASN A 310 10.10 10.58 -1.45
CA ASN A 310 10.60 11.28 -0.27
C ASN A 310 11.98 10.72 0.11
N ALA A 311 12.90 11.58 0.52
CA ALA A 311 14.08 11.22 1.28
C ALA A 311 13.81 11.55 2.76
N ASP A 312 13.45 10.53 3.54
CA ASP A 312 13.06 10.68 4.94
C ASP A 312 14.26 10.44 5.87
N ARG A 313 14.35 11.25 6.92
CA ARG A 313 15.25 11.07 8.07
C ARG A 313 14.43 10.98 9.35
N VAL A 314 14.50 9.85 10.04
CA VAL A 314 13.72 9.58 11.25
C VAL A 314 14.65 9.40 12.44
N ARG A 315 14.40 10.15 13.52
CA ARG A 315 15.07 9.91 14.80
C ARG A 315 14.45 8.69 15.49
N VAL A 316 15.24 7.61 15.62
CA VAL A 316 14.83 6.33 16.20
C VAL A 316 15.09 6.30 17.71
N SER A 317 16.15 6.95 18.17
CA SER A 317 16.49 7.09 19.58
C SER A 317 17.09 8.46 19.89
N LYS A 318 17.51 8.72 21.14
CA LYS A 318 18.21 9.97 21.48
C LYS A 318 19.50 10.15 20.66
N THR A 319 20.17 9.08 20.28
CA THR A 319 21.48 9.12 19.61
C THR A 319 21.44 8.59 18.18
N GLU A 320 20.34 7.99 17.75
CA GLU A 320 20.25 7.32 16.45
C GLU A 320 19.21 7.95 15.54
N THR A 321 19.63 8.19 14.29
CA THR A 321 18.75 8.55 13.18
C THR A 321 18.84 7.49 12.09
N ARG A 322 17.74 7.30 11.37
CA ARG A 322 17.65 6.38 10.25
C ARG A 322 17.16 7.12 9.03
N ASP A 323 17.96 7.03 7.97
CA ASP A 323 17.67 7.62 6.68
C ASP A 323 17.16 6.53 5.75
N PHE A 324 16.09 6.81 5.01
CA PHE A 324 15.52 5.92 4.00
C PHE A 324 14.79 6.70 2.91
N ALA A 325 14.70 6.12 1.72
CA ALA A 325 13.84 6.65 0.68
C ALA A 325 12.43 6.07 0.88
N ARG A 326 11.39 6.88 0.71
CA ARG A 326 10.00 6.45 0.81
C ARG A 326 9.22 6.85 -0.41
N LEU A 327 8.68 5.86 -1.10
CA LEU A 327 7.61 6.04 -2.09
C LEU A 327 6.27 5.95 -1.36
N VAL A 328 5.33 6.84 -1.70
CA VAL A 328 3.94 6.73 -1.26
C VAL A 328 3.05 6.57 -2.48
N ILE A 329 2.35 5.44 -2.53
CA ILE A 329 1.41 5.09 -3.57
C ILE A 329 0.01 5.17 -2.94
N ASN A 330 -0.77 6.18 -3.34
CA ASN A 330 -2.10 6.43 -2.77
C ASN A 330 -3.24 5.79 -3.57
N GLU A 331 -2.88 5.05 -4.62
CA GLU A 331 -3.79 4.37 -5.55
C GLU A 331 -3.51 2.86 -5.55
N LEU A 332 -4.38 2.08 -6.19
CA LEU A 332 -4.14 0.65 -6.37
C LEU A 332 -2.96 0.48 -7.34
N CYS A 333 -1.95 -0.28 -6.92
CA CYS A 333 -0.73 -0.50 -7.66
C CYS A 333 -0.27 -1.93 -7.43
N SER A 334 -0.15 -2.70 -8.51
CA SER A 334 0.31 -4.08 -8.50
C SER A 334 1.80 -4.21 -8.18
N ASP A 335 2.26 -5.41 -7.82
CA ASP A 335 3.68 -5.71 -7.59
C ASP A 335 4.54 -5.29 -8.81
N GLY A 336 4.11 -5.64 -10.02
CA GLY A 336 4.82 -5.31 -11.26
C GLY A 336 4.81 -3.82 -11.61
N GLU A 337 3.71 -3.10 -11.33
CA GLU A 337 3.65 -1.64 -11.51
C GLU A 337 4.59 -0.91 -10.54
N LEU A 338 4.68 -1.38 -9.29
CA LEU A 338 5.60 -0.84 -8.32
C LEU A 338 7.06 -1.15 -8.69
N ASP A 339 7.35 -2.37 -9.11
CA ASP A 339 8.68 -2.73 -9.61
C ASP A 339 9.07 -1.87 -10.81
N HIS A 340 8.16 -1.65 -11.77
CA HIS A 340 8.37 -0.71 -12.88
C HIS A 340 8.76 0.69 -12.38
N VAL A 341 7.98 1.27 -11.45
CA VAL A 341 8.33 2.60 -10.88
C VAL A 341 9.73 2.61 -10.29
N VAL A 342 10.09 1.57 -9.55
CA VAL A 342 11.39 1.50 -8.87
C VAL A 342 12.53 1.32 -9.87
N ASP A 343 12.35 0.48 -10.89
CA ASP A 343 13.32 0.27 -11.96
C ASP A 343 13.54 1.54 -12.77
N ARG A 344 12.47 2.30 -13.06
CA ARG A 344 12.58 3.62 -13.71
C ARG A 344 13.34 4.63 -12.87
N ILE A 345 13.21 4.60 -11.55
CA ILE A 345 14.04 5.43 -10.66
C ILE A 345 15.50 5.00 -10.76
N CYS A 346 15.78 3.68 -10.80
CA CYS A 346 17.12 3.15 -10.97
C CYS A 346 17.76 3.52 -12.31
N ASP A 347 17.00 3.54 -13.41
CA ASP A 347 17.46 4.00 -14.74
C ASP A 347 17.94 5.46 -14.74
N HIS A 348 17.56 6.22 -13.71
CA HIS A 348 17.90 7.63 -13.54
C HIS A 348 19.03 7.89 -12.53
N LEU A 349 19.57 6.85 -11.88
CA LEU A 349 20.76 6.88 -11.02
C LEU A 349 22.05 6.76 -11.85
#